data_AF-A0A395IUK9-F1
#
_entry.id   AF-A0A395IUK9-F1
#
_cell.length_a   1.000
_cell.length_b   1.000
_cell.length_c   1.000
_cell.angle_alpha   90.00
_cell.angle_beta   90.00
_cell.angle_gamma   90.00
#
_symmetry.space_group_name_H-M   'P 1'
#
loop_
_entity.id
_entity.type
_entity.pdbx_description
1 polymer ?
#
loop_
_entity_poly.entity_id
_entity_poly.type
_entity_poly.pdbx_seq_one_letter_code
_entity_poly.pdbx_strand_id
1 'polypeptide(L)'
;MDAAIDLSDASKALDLSNIRFQLIRLEDTITFHLIERIFLPKACLKTGRSDRGEREENYGSAATCDINCLQALSRRIHFGKFVAESKFQAEKEAFTKMIQAGDREGLARAITNEKVELQVLERLKLKARTYGTDPSLNGNGASQAKINVEAVEALYRDFVIPLTKVVEVEYLMQRLTTKE
;
A
#
# COMPACT_ATOMS: atom_id res chain seq x y z
N MET A 1 17.74 10.10 -8.96
CA MET A 1 18.48 8.83 -8.76
C MET A 1 17.53 7.91 -8.01
N ASP A 2 16.52 7.40 -8.71
CA ASP A 2 15.60 6.37 -8.23
C ASP A 2 15.39 5.44 -9.42
N ALA A 3 15.71 4.17 -9.21
CA ALA A 3 15.89 3.18 -10.27
C ALA A 3 14.63 3.04 -11.13
N ALA A 4 14.74 3.49 -12.38
CA ALA A 4 13.84 3.12 -13.45
C ALA A 4 13.89 1.59 -13.57
N ILE A 5 12.76 0.95 -13.30
CA ILE A 5 12.58 -0.47 -13.62
C ILE A 5 12.73 -0.58 -15.14
N ASP A 6 13.74 -1.29 -15.59
CA ASP A 6 13.96 -1.56 -17.02
C ASP A 6 12.88 -2.55 -17.50
N LEU A 7 11.97 -2.03 -18.34
CA LEU A 7 10.80 -2.69 -18.92
C LEU A 7 11.10 -3.28 -20.31
N SER A 8 12.37 -3.46 -20.66
CA SER A 8 12.81 -3.69 -22.04
C SER A 8 12.53 -5.09 -22.62
N ASP A 9 12.02 -6.06 -21.86
CA ASP A 9 11.43 -7.30 -22.42
C ASP A 9 9.99 -7.54 -21.92
N ALA A 10 9.04 -7.19 -22.79
CA ALA A 10 7.66 -6.85 -22.45
C ALA A 10 6.59 -7.87 -22.92
N SER A 11 6.95 -8.92 -23.67
CA SER A 11 5.95 -9.77 -24.34
C SER A 11 5.04 -10.59 -23.41
N LYS A 12 5.35 -10.63 -22.11
CA LYS A 12 4.53 -11.22 -21.04
C LYS A 12 4.37 -10.30 -19.82
N ALA A 13 4.31 -8.98 -19.99
CA ALA A 13 3.68 -8.11 -18.99
C ALA A 13 2.15 -8.37 -18.99
N LEU A 14 1.75 -9.56 -18.53
CA LEU A 14 0.49 -10.28 -18.78
C LEU A 14 -0.80 -9.43 -18.62
N ASP A 15 -1.47 -9.25 -19.77
CA ASP A 15 -2.74 -8.57 -20.08
C ASP A 15 -2.97 -7.17 -19.49
N LEU A 16 -2.61 -6.15 -20.30
CA LEU A 16 -2.86 -4.73 -20.03
C LEU A 16 -4.33 -4.40 -19.73
N SER A 17 -5.29 -5.14 -20.28
CA SER A 17 -6.72 -4.85 -20.14
C SER A 17 -7.21 -5.22 -18.73
N ASN A 18 -6.83 -6.40 -18.26
CA ASN A 18 -7.14 -6.87 -16.90
C ASN A 18 -6.33 -6.11 -15.85
N ILE A 19 -5.06 -5.79 -16.15
CA ILE A 19 -4.24 -4.93 -15.29
C ILE A 19 -4.89 -3.56 -15.13
N ARG A 20 -5.37 -2.93 -16.21
CA ARG A 20 -6.07 -1.64 -16.18
C ARG A 20 -7.39 -1.70 -15.42
N PHE A 21 -8.23 -2.71 -15.64
CA PHE A 21 -9.50 -2.85 -14.92
C PHE A 21 -9.30 -3.00 -13.41
N GLN A 22 -8.32 -3.80 -12.99
CA GLN A 22 -8.00 -3.94 -11.57
C GLN A 22 -7.35 -2.68 -10.98
N LEU A 23 -6.47 -2.02 -11.73
CA LEU A 23 -5.88 -0.73 -11.35
C LEU A 23 -6.96 0.33 -11.08
N ILE A 24 -7.94 0.46 -12.00
CA ILE A 24 -9.05 1.43 -11.87
C ILE A 24 -9.87 1.15 -10.61
N ARG A 25 -10.26 -0.11 -10.37
CA ARG A 25 -11.11 -0.47 -9.22
C ARG A 25 -10.39 -0.28 -7.87
N LEU A 26 -9.08 -0.51 -7.84
CA LEU A 26 -8.28 -0.33 -6.63
C LEU A 26 -7.93 1.14 -6.38
N GLU A 27 -7.75 1.94 -7.42
CA GLU A 27 -7.50 3.37 -7.32
C GLU A 27 -8.66 4.10 -6.63
N ASP A 28 -9.90 3.80 -7.01
CA ASP A 28 -11.09 4.35 -6.35
C ASP A 28 -11.15 3.96 -4.86
N THR A 29 -10.81 2.70 -4.57
CA THR A 29 -10.79 2.18 -3.19
C THR A 29 -9.71 2.85 -2.35
N ILE A 30 -8.51 3.05 -2.90
CA ILE A 30 -7.39 3.70 -2.22
C ILE A 30 -7.72 5.17 -1.97
N THR A 31 -8.27 5.86 -2.96
CA THR A 31 -8.65 7.27 -2.88
C THR A 31 -9.72 7.49 -1.81
N PHE A 32 -10.77 6.69 -1.82
CA PHE A 32 -11.84 6.76 -0.82
C PHE A 32 -11.32 6.53 0.61
N HIS A 33 -10.45 5.53 0.81
CA HIS A 33 -9.94 5.22 2.15
C HIS A 33 -8.92 6.24 2.66
N LEU A 34 -8.13 6.85 1.77
CA LEU A 34 -7.16 7.87 2.12
C LEU A 34 -7.85 9.19 2.54
N ILE A 35 -8.85 9.60 1.76
CA ILE A 35 -9.55 10.90 1.91
C ILE A 35 -10.65 10.84 2.96
N GLU A 36 -11.57 9.87 2.87
CA GLU A 36 -12.81 9.93 3.67
C GLU A 36 -12.74 9.22 5.01
N ARG A 37 -11.95 8.14 5.14
CA ARG A 37 -12.15 7.20 6.26
C ARG A 37 -11.03 7.10 7.28
N ILE A 38 -9.74 7.08 6.89
CA ILE A 38 -8.70 6.61 7.83
C ILE A 38 -7.49 7.51 7.95
N PHE A 39 -6.85 7.91 6.85
CA PHE A 39 -5.49 8.41 6.97
C PHE A 39 -5.44 9.91 7.28
N LEU A 40 -5.91 10.77 6.38
CA LEU A 40 -5.76 12.21 6.53
C LEU A 40 -6.41 12.73 7.84
N PRO A 41 -7.63 12.30 8.23
CA PRO A 41 -8.24 12.80 9.47
C PRO A 41 -7.59 12.29 10.77
N LYS A 42 -6.84 11.17 10.74
CA LYS A 42 -6.21 10.58 11.94
C LYS A 42 -4.69 10.85 12.02
N ALA A 43 -4.04 10.96 10.87
CA ALA A 43 -2.61 11.21 10.75
C ALA A 43 -2.29 12.70 10.82
N CYS A 44 -3.15 13.56 10.27
CA CYS A 44 -2.95 15.01 10.33
C CYS A 44 -3.29 15.57 11.72
N LEU A 45 -2.56 16.61 12.10
CA LEU A 45 -2.76 17.31 13.36
C LEU A 45 -4.14 18.00 13.38
N LYS A 46 -4.95 17.70 14.39
CA LYS A 46 -6.21 18.40 14.63
C LYS A 46 -5.93 19.67 15.42
N THR A 47 -5.88 20.81 14.74
CA THR A 47 -5.57 22.10 15.36
C THR A 47 -6.77 22.73 16.09
N GLY A 48 -7.98 22.20 15.88
CA GLY A 48 -9.23 22.75 16.45
C GLY A 48 -9.60 24.13 15.88
N ARG A 49 -8.91 24.58 14.83
CA ARG A 49 -9.15 25.87 14.17
C ARG A 49 -10.07 25.67 12.97
N SER A 50 -10.90 26.68 12.69
CA SER A 50 -11.65 26.75 11.44
C SER A 50 -10.70 27.02 10.27
N ASP A 51 -11.13 26.65 9.07
CA ASP A 51 -10.51 27.07 7.81
C ASP A 51 -10.30 28.59 7.79
N ARG A 52 -9.06 29.04 7.51
CA ARG A 52 -8.65 30.45 7.47
C ARG A 52 -8.56 31.02 6.05
N GLY A 53 -8.98 30.25 5.07
CA GLY A 53 -9.01 30.62 3.65
C GLY A 53 -7.68 30.42 2.94
N GLU A 54 -7.72 30.57 1.61
CA GLU A 54 -6.62 30.28 0.68
C GLU A 54 -5.31 31.03 0.98
N ARG A 55 -5.38 32.20 1.62
CA ARG A 55 -4.19 33.01 1.93
C ARG A 55 -3.43 32.53 3.17
N GLU A 56 -4.13 31.90 4.11
CA GLU A 56 -3.54 31.47 5.39
C GLU A 56 -3.33 29.95 5.47
N GLU A 57 -4.02 29.20 4.62
CA GLU A 57 -3.92 27.75 4.50
C GLU A 57 -3.09 27.34 3.27
N ASN A 58 -2.46 26.17 3.35
CA ASN A 58 -1.54 25.69 2.32
C ASN A 58 -2.18 24.64 1.40
N TYR A 59 -3.29 24.98 0.74
CA TYR A 59 -4.05 24.03 -0.10
C TYR A 59 -3.23 23.41 -1.22
N GLY A 60 -2.44 24.23 -1.94
CA GLY A 60 -1.60 23.73 -3.03
C GLY A 60 -0.52 22.75 -2.55
N SER A 61 0.12 23.03 -1.41
CA SER A 61 1.12 22.14 -0.82
C SER A 61 0.48 20.86 -0.26
N ALA A 62 -0.72 20.96 0.35
CA ALA A 62 -1.46 19.79 0.81
C ALA A 62 -1.83 18.87 -0.37
N ALA A 63 -2.42 19.42 -1.43
CA ALA A 63 -2.83 18.65 -2.60
C ALA A 63 -1.65 17.94 -3.30
N THR A 64 -0.49 18.61 -3.42
CA THR A 64 0.71 17.99 -4.00
C THR A 64 1.28 16.88 -3.11
N CYS A 65 1.23 17.03 -1.78
CA CYS A 65 1.56 15.95 -0.84
C CYS A 65 0.59 14.77 -0.96
N ASP A 66 -0.71 15.03 -1.07
CA ASP A 66 -1.74 13.99 -1.19
C ASP A 66 -1.54 13.15 -2.46
N ILE A 67 -1.24 13.79 -3.59
CA ILE A 67 -0.92 13.09 -4.85
C ILE A 67 0.28 12.16 -4.66
N ASN A 68 1.35 12.64 -4.04
CA ASN A 68 2.55 11.83 -3.79
C ASN A 68 2.23 10.63 -2.87
N CYS A 69 1.43 10.84 -1.84
CA CYS A 69 0.97 9.77 -0.95
C CYS A 69 0.13 8.72 -1.70
N LEU A 70 -0.82 9.15 -2.53
CA LEU A 70 -1.65 8.26 -3.36
C LEU A 70 -0.80 7.43 -4.32
N GLN A 71 0.15 8.06 -5.01
CA GLN A 71 1.05 7.38 -5.94
C GLN A 71 1.93 6.35 -5.22
N ALA A 72 2.51 6.71 -4.06
CA ALA A 72 3.34 5.80 -3.27
C ALA A 72 2.55 4.59 -2.75
N LEU A 73 1.34 4.81 -2.25
CA LEU A 73 0.46 3.75 -1.76
C LEU A 73 -0.01 2.85 -2.90
N SER A 74 -0.46 3.44 -4.01
CA SER A 74 -0.86 2.72 -5.20
C SER A 74 0.28 1.83 -5.70
N ARG A 75 1.49 2.37 -5.85
CA ARG A 75 2.66 1.59 -6.25
C ARG A 75 2.94 0.44 -5.28
N ARG A 76 2.87 0.68 -3.96
CA ARG A 76 3.15 -0.33 -2.93
C ARG A 76 2.14 -1.48 -2.94
N ILE A 77 0.86 -1.17 -3.10
CA ILE A 77 -0.23 -2.16 -3.14
C ILE A 77 -0.14 -2.98 -4.44
N HIS A 78 0.05 -2.30 -5.58
CA HIS A 78 0.16 -2.97 -6.88
C HIS A 78 1.45 -3.78 -7.04
N PHE A 79 2.49 -3.48 -6.24
CA PHE A 79 3.68 -4.33 -6.17
C PHE A 79 3.37 -5.77 -5.73
N GLY A 80 2.20 -6.00 -5.12
CA GLY A 80 1.68 -7.33 -4.84
C GLY A 80 1.64 -8.26 -6.06
N LYS A 81 1.46 -7.74 -7.28
CA LYS A 81 1.49 -8.55 -8.51
C LYS A 81 2.85 -9.25 -8.72
N PHE A 82 3.95 -8.52 -8.48
CA PHE A 82 5.31 -9.07 -8.59
C PHE A 82 5.61 -10.04 -7.44
N VAL A 83 5.13 -9.73 -6.24
CA VAL A 83 5.25 -10.63 -5.08
C VAL A 83 4.51 -11.94 -5.34
N ALA A 84 3.30 -11.88 -5.89
CA ALA A 84 2.52 -13.04 -6.26
C ALA A 84 3.22 -13.90 -7.32
N GLU A 85 3.76 -13.29 -8.38
CA GLU A 85 4.52 -14.05 -9.39
C GLU A 85 5.76 -14.70 -8.79
N SER A 86 6.49 -14.00 -7.91
CA SER A 86 7.65 -14.58 -7.22
C SER A 86 7.27 -15.80 -6.37
N LYS A 87 6.16 -15.73 -5.61
CA LYS A 87 5.63 -16.86 -4.82
C LYS A 87 5.16 -18.01 -5.72
N PHE A 88 4.47 -17.69 -6.81
CA PHE A 88 4.01 -18.67 -7.78
C PHE A 88 5.17 -19.44 -8.41
N GLN A 89 6.24 -18.75 -8.81
CA GLN A 89 7.42 -19.38 -9.41
C GLN A 89 8.15 -20.30 -8.43
N ALA A 90 8.14 -19.99 -7.13
CA ALA A 90 8.74 -20.82 -6.09
C ALA A 90 7.98 -22.13 -5.85
N GLU A 91 6.63 -22.11 -5.84
CA GLU A 91 5.79 -23.27 -5.53
C GLU A 91 4.70 -23.52 -6.58
N LYS A 92 5.10 -23.65 -7.86
CA LYS A 92 4.19 -23.73 -9.01
C LYS A 92 3.10 -24.78 -8.86
N GLU A 93 3.46 -25.98 -8.43
CA GLU A 93 2.52 -27.11 -8.36
C GLU A 93 1.42 -26.90 -7.33
N ALA A 94 1.77 -26.38 -6.15
CA ALA A 94 0.82 -26.12 -5.07
C ALA A 94 -0.14 -25.01 -5.46
N PHE A 95 0.37 -23.88 -5.97
CA PHE A 95 -0.45 -22.77 -6.43
C PHE A 95 -1.33 -23.15 -7.63
N THR A 96 -0.82 -23.94 -8.58
CA THR A 96 -1.60 -24.41 -9.74
C THR A 96 -2.83 -25.21 -9.31
N LYS A 97 -2.68 -26.12 -8.35
CA LYS A 97 -3.80 -26.90 -7.80
C LYS A 97 -4.85 -26.00 -7.14
N MET A 98 -4.40 -25.03 -6.33
CA MET A 98 -5.30 -24.08 -5.66
C MET A 98 -6.04 -23.18 -6.66
N ILE A 99 -5.36 -22.71 -7.72
CA ILE A 99 -5.96 -21.88 -8.77
C ILE A 99 -7.01 -22.69 -9.56
N GLN A 100 -6.69 -23.93 -9.95
CA GLN A 100 -7.63 -24.80 -10.68
C GLN A 100 -8.86 -25.17 -9.84
N ALA A 101 -8.68 -25.35 -8.53
CA ALA A 101 -9.78 -25.58 -7.59
C ALA A 101 -10.61 -24.32 -7.31
N GLY A 102 -10.15 -23.13 -7.74
CA GLY A 102 -10.80 -21.86 -7.45
C GLY A 102 -10.76 -21.44 -5.98
N ASP A 103 -9.83 -22.00 -5.20
CA ASP A 103 -9.77 -21.80 -3.75
C ASP A 103 -9.09 -20.47 -3.38
N ARG A 104 -9.87 -19.38 -3.43
CA ARG A 104 -9.42 -18.04 -3.03
C ARG A 104 -8.96 -17.96 -1.57
N GLU A 105 -9.60 -18.70 -0.67
CA GLU A 105 -9.25 -18.68 0.75
C GLU A 105 -7.95 -19.44 1.02
N GLY A 106 -7.76 -20.58 0.36
CA GLY A 106 -6.51 -21.33 0.34
C GLY A 106 -5.35 -20.47 -0.15
N LEU A 107 -5.53 -19.75 -1.26
CA LEU A 107 -4.54 -18.81 -1.78
C LEU A 107 -4.23 -17.70 -0.77
N ALA A 108 -5.24 -17.07 -0.18
CA ALA A 108 -5.06 -16.01 0.81
C ALA A 108 -4.28 -16.48 2.06
N ARG A 109 -4.51 -17.72 2.51
CA ARG A 109 -3.75 -18.34 3.60
C ARG A 109 -2.32 -18.66 3.19
N ALA A 110 -2.13 -19.27 2.02
CA ALA A 110 -0.81 -19.66 1.53
C ALA A 110 0.14 -18.46 1.32
N ILE A 111 -0.39 -17.31 0.88
CA ILE A 111 0.43 -16.10 0.68
C ILE A 111 0.73 -15.34 1.98
N THR A 112 0.03 -15.64 3.09
CA THR A 112 0.15 -14.92 4.35
C THR A 112 1.31 -15.46 5.17
N ASN A 113 2.24 -14.58 5.56
CA ASN A 113 3.28 -14.88 6.53
C ASN A 113 3.20 -13.88 7.68
N GLU A 114 2.50 -14.28 8.75
CA GLU A 114 2.21 -13.42 9.89
C GLU A 114 3.48 -12.89 10.57
N LYS A 115 4.54 -13.69 10.63
CA LYS A 115 5.82 -13.27 11.21
C LYS A 115 6.43 -12.11 10.43
N VAL A 116 6.37 -12.17 9.10
CA VAL A 116 6.87 -11.09 8.23
C VAL A 116 5.98 -9.85 8.34
N GLU A 117 4.67 -10.02 8.46
CA GLU A 117 3.74 -8.90 8.64
C GLU A 117 4.00 -8.14 9.95
N LEU A 118 4.21 -8.87 11.06
CA LEU A 118 4.57 -8.27 12.34
C LEU A 118 5.90 -7.51 12.26
N GLN A 119 6.93 -8.10 11.65
CA GLN A 119 8.22 -7.44 11.45
C GLN A 119 8.11 -6.17 10.59
N VAL A 120 7.23 -6.17 9.58
CA VAL A 120 6.95 -5.00 8.76
C VAL A 120 6.32 -3.89 9.60
N LEU A 121 5.34 -4.21 10.45
CA LEU A 121 4.68 -3.25 11.33
C LEU A 121 5.64 -2.67 12.39
N GLU A 122 6.44 -3.51 13.04
CA GLU A 122 7.46 -3.07 14.01
C GLU A 122 8.48 -2.12 13.37
N ARG A 123 8.98 -2.49 12.18
CA ARG A 123 9.91 -1.65 11.42
C ARG A 123 9.27 -0.34 10.97
N LEU A 124 8.00 -0.37 10.58
CA LEU A 124 7.27 0.83 10.19
C LEU A 124 7.12 1.79 11.38
N LYS A 125 6.77 1.25 12.56
CA LYS A 125 6.65 2.02 13.80
C LYS A 125 7.96 2.70 14.19
N LEU A 126 9.07 1.96 14.09
CA LEU A 126 10.40 2.52 14.35
C LEU A 126 10.72 3.65 13.37
N LYS A 127 10.52 3.44 12.06
CA LYS A 127 10.76 4.46 11.04
C LYS A 127 9.89 5.70 11.27
N ALA A 128 8.60 5.53 11.54
CA ALA A 128 7.69 6.64 11.79
C ALA A 128 8.12 7.47 13.01
N ARG A 129 8.58 6.82 14.09
CA ARG A 129 9.13 7.52 15.27
C ARG A 129 10.42 8.27 14.94
N THR A 130 11.35 7.62 14.26
CA THR A 130 12.66 8.21 13.93
C THR A 130 12.53 9.39 12.97
N TYR A 131 11.72 9.28 11.91
CA TYR A 131 11.52 10.37 10.95
C TYR A 131 10.54 11.44 11.45
N GLY A 132 9.62 11.08 12.36
CA GLY A 132 8.65 12.00 12.94
C GLY A 132 9.21 12.89 14.05
N THR A 133 10.44 12.64 14.51
CA THR A 133 11.10 13.36 15.60
C THR A 133 12.31 14.12 15.06
N ASP A 134 12.50 15.37 15.49
CA ASP A 134 13.69 16.12 15.12
C ASP A 134 14.93 15.59 15.89
N PRO A 135 16.00 15.14 15.21
CA PRO A 135 17.19 14.60 15.87
C PRO A 135 17.92 15.61 16.77
N SER A 136 17.71 16.92 16.56
CA SER A 136 18.37 17.99 17.32
C SER A 136 17.72 18.28 18.68
N LEU A 137 16.50 17.79 18.92
CA LEU A 137 15.68 18.15 20.10
C LEU A 137 15.71 17.11 21.23
N ASN A 138 16.77 16.29 21.30
CA ASN A 138 16.93 15.25 22.32
C ASN A 138 16.95 15.85 23.74
N GLY A 139 15.80 15.91 24.42
CA GLY A 139 15.79 16.11 25.87
C GLY A 139 14.48 16.59 26.49
N ASN A 140 13.85 17.66 25.99
CA ASN A 140 12.78 18.33 26.75
C ASN A 140 11.65 18.84 25.84
N GLY A 141 10.60 18.03 25.70
CA GLY A 141 9.34 18.48 25.11
C GLY A 141 8.50 17.34 24.59
N ALA A 142 7.53 16.91 25.39
CA ALA A 142 6.58 15.83 25.11
C ALA A 142 5.59 16.12 23.93
N SER A 143 5.93 16.98 22.98
CA SER A 143 4.94 17.59 22.07
C SER A 143 5.42 17.86 20.64
N GLN A 144 6.24 17.00 20.01
CA GLN A 144 6.57 17.18 18.58
C GLN A 144 6.71 15.89 17.75
N ALA A 145 5.86 14.89 17.99
CA ALA A 145 5.65 13.89 16.94
C ALA A 145 4.92 14.57 15.77
N LYS A 146 5.62 14.84 14.67
CA LYS A 146 5.03 15.47 13.46
C LYS A 146 3.93 14.63 12.83
N ILE A 147 3.92 13.33 13.14
CA ILE A 147 2.96 12.35 12.63
C ILE A 147 2.49 11.45 13.77
N ASN A 148 1.20 11.08 13.72
CA ASN A 148 0.64 10.07 14.61
C ASN A 148 1.13 8.68 14.17
N VAL A 149 2.04 8.09 14.96
CA VAL A 149 2.69 6.81 14.66
C VAL A 149 1.66 5.67 14.65
N GLU A 150 0.72 5.69 15.59
CA GLU A 150 -0.34 4.70 15.71
C GLU A 150 -1.29 4.74 14.49
N ALA A 151 -1.54 5.93 13.94
CA ALA A 151 -2.32 6.09 12.71
C ALA A 151 -1.59 5.51 11.48
N VAL A 152 -0.26 5.65 11.41
CA VAL A 152 0.56 5.06 10.34
C VAL A 152 0.58 3.53 10.43
N GLU A 153 0.69 2.98 11.64
CA GLU A 153 0.61 1.54 11.89
C GLU A 153 -0.77 0.99 11.50
N ALA A 154 -1.85 1.67 11.91
CA ALA A 154 -3.22 1.30 11.57
C ALA A 154 -3.47 1.34 10.06
N LEU A 155 -2.95 2.35 9.34
CA LEU A 155 -3.03 2.41 7.88
C LEU A 155 -2.48 1.14 7.23
N TYR A 156 -1.30 0.69 7.67
CA TYR A 156 -0.68 -0.49 7.08
C TYR A 156 -1.40 -1.79 7.43
N ARG A 157 -1.74 -1.96 8.71
CA ARG A 157 -2.41 -3.16 9.22
C ARG A 157 -3.81 -3.33 8.63
N ASP A 158 -4.58 -2.25 8.60
CA ASP A 158 -6.01 -2.32 8.30
C ASP A 158 -6.31 -2.11 6.80
N PHE A 159 -5.39 -1.48 6.04
CA PHE A 159 -5.63 -1.14 4.62
C PHE A 159 -4.54 -1.66 3.68
N VAL A 160 -3.28 -1.26 3.85
CA VAL A 160 -2.23 -1.56 2.86
C VAL A 160 -2.00 -3.07 2.73
N ILE A 161 -1.84 -3.77 3.85
CA ILE A 161 -1.60 -5.23 3.84
C ILE A 161 -2.82 -5.99 3.27
N PRO A 162 -4.06 -5.77 3.76
CA PRO A 162 -5.23 -6.43 3.21
C PRO A 162 -5.44 -6.18 1.72
N LEU A 163 -5.31 -4.93 1.25
CA LEU A 163 -5.47 -4.61 -0.17
C LEU A 163 -4.38 -5.27 -1.03
N THR A 164 -3.15 -5.33 -0.52
CA THR A 164 -2.06 -6.05 -1.23
C THR A 164 -2.38 -7.53 -1.37
N LYS A 165 -2.94 -8.17 -0.32
CA LYS A 165 -3.37 -9.58 -0.41
C LYS A 165 -4.47 -9.79 -1.43
N VAL A 166 -5.45 -8.87 -1.51
CA VAL A 166 -6.50 -8.92 -2.54
C VAL A 166 -5.87 -8.87 -3.93
N VAL A 167 -4.91 -7.97 -4.16
CA VAL A 167 -4.17 -7.90 -5.44
C VAL A 167 -3.42 -9.20 -5.74
N GLU A 168 -2.76 -9.79 -4.75
CA GLU A 168 -2.02 -11.05 -4.92
C GLU A 168 -2.96 -12.20 -5.31
N VAL A 169 -4.08 -12.37 -4.60
CA VAL A 169 -5.06 -13.44 -4.89
C VAL A 169 -5.68 -13.25 -6.26
N GLU A 170 -6.12 -12.03 -6.59
CA GLU A 170 -6.73 -11.72 -7.88
C GLU A 170 -5.76 -11.96 -9.05
N TYR A 171 -4.49 -11.61 -8.87
CA TYR A 171 -3.44 -11.90 -9.86
C TYR A 171 -3.25 -13.40 -10.08
N LEU A 172 -3.14 -14.18 -9.00
CA LEU A 172 -2.96 -15.64 -9.08
C LEU A 172 -4.16 -16.33 -9.75
N MET A 173 -5.38 -15.90 -9.44
CA MET A 173 -6.60 -16.45 -10.02
C MET A 173 -6.67 -16.27 -11.55
N GLN A 174 -6.10 -15.19 -12.07
CA GLN A 174 -6.08 -14.89 -13.51
C GLN A 174 -4.82 -15.45 -14.21
N ARG A 175 -3.91 -16.09 -13.46
CA ARG A 175 -2.59 -16.47 -13.98
C ARG A 175 -2.63 -17.61 -14.97
N LEU A 176 -3.57 -18.54 -14.79
CA LEU A 176 -3.76 -19.75 -15.60
C LEU A 176 -4.91 -19.64 -16.60
N THR A 177 -5.67 -18.55 -16.59
CA THR A 177 -6.65 -18.27 -17.65
C THR A 177 -5.88 -17.90 -18.93
N THR A 178 -5.52 -18.92 -19.70
CA THR A 178 -5.15 -18.77 -21.10
C THR A 178 -6.39 -18.24 -21.83
N LYS A 179 -6.34 -17.00 -22.32
CA LYS A 179 -7.29 -16.61 -23.37
C LYS A 179 -6.73 -17.13 -24.69
N GLU A 180 -7.47 -18.06 -25.28
CA GLU A 180 -7.48 -18.30 -26.73
C GLU A 180 -7.77 -17.00 -27.49
#